data_AF-A0A257JBP9-F1
#
_entry.id   AF-A0A257JBP9-F1
#
_cell.length_a   1.000
_cell.length_b   1.000
_cell.length_c   1.000
_cell.angle_alpha   90.00
_cell.angle_beta   90.00
_cell.angle_gamma   90.00
#
_symmetry.space_group_name_H-M   'P 1'
#
loop_
_entity.id
_entity.type
_entity.pdbx_description
1 polymer ?
#
loop_
_entity_poly.entity_id
_entity_poly.type
_entity_poly.pdbx_seq_one_letter_code
_entity_poly.pdbx_strand_id
1 'polypeptide(L)'
;TVVLQCNNFEVVNMGVMVPCHEILAKAKEEGADIVGLSGLITPSLEEMQYVAAEMQKDEHFRGNKIPLLIGGATTSRVHTAVKIAPHYEGPVVYVPDASRSVSVAQGLLSEQAAKYIAEVNADYDKVRHQHANKKQVPLWPLAKARANKTPIDWAGYTPPQPKFIGRRVFKNFDLGELARYIDWGPFFQTW
;
A
#
# COMPACT_ATOMS: atom_id res chain seq x y z
N THR A 1 -10.83 5.43 8.48
CA THR A 1 -11.29 6.79 8.79
C THR A 1 -12.15 6.80 10.04
N VAL A 2 -13.23 6.01 10.10
CA VAL A 2 -14.14 5.92 11.27
C VAL A 2 -13.39 5.62 12.58
N VAL A 3 -12.46 4.67 12.57
CA VAL A 3 -11.70 4.28 13.78
C VAL A 3 -10.90 5.46 14.39
N LEU A 4 -10.27 6.30 13.57
CA LEU A 4 -9.55 7.48 14.05
C LEU A 4 -10.53 8.54 14.59
N GLN A 5 -11.64 8.78 13.88
CA GLN A 5 -12.67 9.73 14.33
C GLN A 5 -13.30 9.30 15.67
N CYS A 6 -13.49 7.99 15.90
CA CYS A 6 -13.92 7.45 17.19
C CYS A 6 -12.92 7.68 18.33
N ASN A 7 -11.67 8.05 18.01
CA ASN A 7 -10.61 8.35 18.98
C ASN A 7 -10.25 9.85 18.97
N ASN A 8 -11.23 10.71 18.68
CA ASN A 8 -11.13 12.17 18.75
C ASN A 8 -10.14 12.81 17.77
N PHE A 9 -9.80 12.11 16.68
CA PHE A 9 -9.07 12.71 15.57
C PHE A 9 -10.04 13.37 14.59
N GLU A 10 -9.70 14.58 14.15
CA GLU A 10 -10.29 15.15 12.94
C GLU A 10 -9.68 14.48 11.71
N VAL A 11 -10.52 14.05 10.77
CA VAL A 11 -10.07 13.30 9.58
C VAL A 11 -10.67 13.93 8.34
N VAL A 12 -9.82 14.56 7.53
CA VAL A 12 -10.17 15.09 6.22
C VAL A 12 -9.93 13.98 5.18
N ASN A 13 -11.02 13.39 4.68
CA ASN A 13 -10.96 12.35 3.64
C ASN A 13 -11.04 12.97 2.24
N MET A 14 -9.95 12.91 1.49
CA MET A 14 -9.85 13.45 0.14
C MET A 14 -10.40 12.53 -0.97
N GLY A 15 -10.78 11.29 -0.64
CA GLY A 15 -11.29 10.32 -1.60
C GLY A 15 -10.20 9.48 -2.26
N VAL A 16 -10.37 9.19 -3.56
CA VAL A 16 -9.49 8.29 -4.33
C VAL A 16 -8.93 9.00 -5.56
N MET A 17 -7.78 8.55 -6.05
CA MET A 17 -7.08 9.14 -7.21
C MET A 17 -6.75 10.63 -7.03
N VAL A 18 -6.38 11.01 -5.80
CA VAL A 18 -6.01 12.38 -5.45
C VAL A 18 -4.54 12.64 -5.83
N PRO A 19 -4.25 13.67 -6.63
CA PRO A 19 -2.87 14.03 -6.99
C PRO A 19 -2.03 14.48 -5.78
N CYS A 20 -0.73 14.21 -5.81
CA CYS A 20 0.20 14.59 -4.73
C CYS A 20 0.12 16.08 -4.35
N HIS A 21 0.08 16.99 -5.33
CA HIS A 21 0.07 18.42 -5.05
C HIS A 21 -1.20 18.87 -4.30
N GLU A 22 -2.35 18.24 -4.58
CA GLU A 22 -3.60 18.49 -3.86
C GLU A 22 -3.52 17.95 -2.44
N ILE A 23 -2.95 16.76 -2.23
CA ILE A 23 -2.73 16.18 -0.89
C ILE A 23 -1.92 17.14 -0.02
N LEU A 24 -0.80 17.62 -0.55
CA LEU A 24 0.08 18.53 0.18
C LEU A 24 -0.55 19.91 0.39
N ALA A 25 -1.28 20.44 -0.60
CA ALA A 25 -2.00 21.70 -0.45
C ALA A 25 -3.09 21.59 0.63
N LYS A 26 -3.87 20.52 0.62
CA LYS A 26 -4.94 20.32 1.60
C LYS A 26 -4.41 20.10 3.01
N ALA A 27 -3.31 19.34 3.15
CA ALA A 27 -2.66 19.17 4.45
C ALA A 27 -2.19 20.51 5.05
N LYS A 28 -1.71 21.45 4.23
CA LYS A 28 -1.35 22.81 4.69
C LYS A 28 -2.57 23.65 5.05
N GLU A 29 -3.60 23.61 4.21
CA GLU A 29 -4.86 24.36 4.42
C GLU A 29 -5.50 23.98 5.76
N GLU A 30 -5.54 22.69 6.06
CA GLU A 30 -6.16 22.14 7.28
C GLU A 30 -5.22 22.14 8.49
N GLY A 31 -3.94 22.48 8.31
CA GLY A 31 -2.93 22.39 9.36
C GLY A 31 -2.73 20.95 9.88
N ALA A 32 -2.76 19.98 8.98
CA ALA A 32 -2.78 18.56 9.34
C ALA A 32 -1.50 18.10 10.06
N ASP A 33 -1.67 17.48 11.23
CA ASP A 33 -0.55 16.93 12.00
C ASP A 33 0.00 15.63 11.40
N ILE A 34 -0.77 14.92 10.58
CA ILE A 34 -0.40 13.64 9.96
C ILE A 34 -0.98 13.56 8.55
N VAL A 35 -0.19 13.08 7.58
CA VAL A 35 -0.66 12.74 6.23
C VAL A 35 -0.77 11.21 6.10
N GLY A 36 -1.92 10.71 5.67
CA GLY A 36 -2.16 9.29 5.45
C GLY A 36 -2.39 8.94 3.98
N LEU A 37 -1.66 7.94 3.46
CA LEU A 37 -1.81 7.41 2.11
C LEU A 37 -2.33 5.98 2.12
N SER A 38 -3.28 5.69 1.24
CA SER A 38 -3.86 4.36 1.05
C SER A 38 -3.67 3.87 -0.39
N GLY A 39 -3.19 2.64 -0.56
CA GLY A 39 -2.90 2.05 -1.88
C GLY A 39 -3.42 0.62 -2.01
N LEU A 40 -4.11 0.34 -3.12
CA LEU A 40 -4.71 -0.98 -3.39
C LEU A 40 -3.93 -1.80 -4.41
N ILE A 41 -3.30 -1.16 -5.40
CA ILE A 41 -2.63 -1.83 -6.53
C ILE A 41 -1.15 -1.45 -6.57
N THR A 42 -0.32 -2.29 -7.21
CA THR A 42 1.15 -2.11 -7.23
C THR A 42 1.60 -0.72 -7.70
N PRO A 43 1.00 -0.08 -8.73
CA PRO A 43 1.37 1.28 -9.12
C PRO A 43 1.21 2.33 -8.01
N SER A 44 0.29 2.12 -7.04
CA SER A 44 0.11 3.02 -5.90
C SER A 44 1.37 3.14 -5.03
N LEU A 45 2.25 2.12 -5.03
CA LEU A 45 3.49 2.15 -4.27
C LEU A 45 4.51 3.15 -4.82
N GLU A 46 4.52 3.38 -6.13
CA GLU A 46 5.39 4.38 -6.76
C GLU A 46 4.89 5.80 -6.44
N GLU A 47 3.57 6.00 -6.45
CA GLU A 47 2.95 7.26 -6.03
C GLU A 47 3.26 7.60 -4.56
N MET A 48 3.26 6.62 -3.66
CA MET A 48 3.62 6.85 -2.26
C MET A 48 5.09 7.27 -2.07
N GLN A 49 6.00 6.71 -2.87
CA GLN A 49 7.41 7.14 -2.90
C GLN A 49 7.54 8.57 -3.42
N TYR A 50 6.77 8.89 -4.47
CA TYR A 50 6.70 10.22 -5.03
C TYR A 50 6.20 11.24 -4.00
N VAL A 51 5.10 10.95 -3.29
CA VAL A 51 4.59 11.83 -2.23
C VAL A 51 5.63 12.05 -1.12
N ALA A 52 6.31 11.00 -0.66
CA ALA A 52 7.37 11.13 0.34
C ALA A 52 8.51 12.06 -0.15
N ALA A 53 8.93 11.91 -1.41
CA ALA A 53 9.95 12.76 -2.01
C ALA A 53 9.49 14.23 -2.15
N GLU A 54 8.22 14.48 -2.48
CA GLU A 54 7.65 15.83 -2.55
C GLU A 54 7.51 16.46 -1.15
N MET A 55 7.11 15.69 -0.13
CA MET A 55 7.12 16.14 1.27
C MET A 55 8.52 16.54 1.73
N GLN A 56 9.57 15.85 1.28
CA GLN A 56 10.95 16.21 1.59
C GLN A 56 11.38 17.54 0.94
N LYS A 57 10.91 17.83 -0.27
CA LYS A 57 11.23 19.09 -0.97
C LYS A 57 10.54 20.29 -0.35
N ASP A 58 9.38 20.07 0.26
CA ASP A 58 8.54 21.12 0.81
C ASP A 58 8.93 21.46 2.27
N GLU A 59 9.28 22.71 2.51
CA GLU A 59 9.79 23.18 3.81
C GLU A 59 8.78 23.00 4.96
N HIS A 60 7.49 23.12 4.69
CA HIS A 60 6.46 22.96 5.71
C HIS A 60 6.46 21.54 6.29
N PHE A 61 6.55 20.53 5.42
CA PHE A 61 6.55 19.13 5.85
C PHE A 61 7.90 18.73 6.43
N ARG A 62 9.01 19.02 5.74
CA ARG A 62 10.37 18.69 6.21
C ARG A 62 10.75 19.41 7.50
N GLY A 63 10.42 20.69 7.61
CA GLY A 63 10.75 21.52 8.78
C GLY A 63 9.98 21.08 10.04
N ASN A 64 8.68 20.83 9.90
CA ASN A 64 7.84 20.37 11.00
C ASN A 64 7.90 18.85 11.21
N LYS A 65 8.56 18.12 10.31
CA LYS A 65 8.66 16.66 10.30
C LYS A 65 7.29 15.99 10.41
N ILE A 66 6.31 16.47 9.64
CA ILE A 66 4.94 15.95 9.64
C ILE A 66 4.97 14.46 9.28
N PRO A 67 4.46 13.55 10.14
CA PRO A 67 4.44 12.12 9.86
C PRO A 67 3.65 11.74 8.62
N LEU A 68 4.18 10.76 7.88
CA LEU A 68 3.55 10.12 6.74
C LEU A 68 3.16 8.67 7.08
N LEU A 69 1.86 8.39 7.12
CA LEU A 69 1.32 7.05 7.30
C LEU A 69 1.09 6.35 5.96
N ILE A 70 1.60 5.13 5.84
CA ILE A 70 1.47 4.29 4.65
C ILE A 70 0.61 3.07 4.98
N GLY A 71 -0.49 2.89 4.25
CA GLY A 71 -1.37 1.72 4.42
C GLY A 71 -2.03 1.27 3.12
N GLY A 72 -2.78 0.17 3.21
CA GLY A 72 -3.50 -0.42 2.08
C GLY A 72 -2.91 -1.75 1.61
N ALA A 73 -3.65 -2.47 0.77
CA ALA A 73 -3.43 -3.89 0.48
C ALA A 73 -2.05 -4.23 -0.10
N THR A 74 -1.45 -3.33 -0.88
CA THR A 74 -0.13 -3.56 -1.51
C THR A 74 1.03 -3.07 -0.67
N THR A 75 0.74 -2.34 0.41
CA THR A 75 1.77 -1.80 1.29
C THR A 75 2.28 -2.85 2.26
N SER A 76 3.55 -2.74 2.63
CA SER A 76 4.15 -3.65 3.60
C SER A 76 5.28 -2.95 4.34
N ARG A 77 5.56 -3.43 5.55
CA ARG A 77 6.69 -2.97 6.37
C ARG A 77 8.02 -2.96 5.60
N VAL A 78 8.27 -4.02 4.82
CA VAL A 78 9.50 -4.15 4.03
C VAL A 78 9.56 -3.12 2.93
N HIS A 79 8.47 -2.95 2.17
CA HIS A 79 8.45 -1.97 1.08
C HIS A 79 8.58 -0.54 1.61
N THR A 80 7.84 -0.19 2.67
CA THR A 80 7.95 1.13 3.30
C THR A 80 9.37 1.41 3.78
N ALA A 81 9.99 0.48 4.50
CA ALA A 81 11.36 0.65 5.02
C ALA A 81 12.43 0.78 3.92
N VAL A 82 12.30 0.03 2.83
CA VAL A 82 13.34 -0.05 1.77
C VAL A 82 13.13 1.00 0.68
N LYS A 83 11.88 1.34 0.36
CA LYS A 83 11.53 2.11 -0.84
C LYS A 83 10.87 3.45 -0.56
N ILE A 84 10.18 3.65 0.57
CA ILE A 84 9.45 4.91 0.82
C ILE A 84 10.20 5.78 1.85
N ALA A 85 10.46 5.22 3.04
CA ALA A 85 11.09 5.93 4.15
C ALA A 85 12.41 6.64 3.79
N PRO A 86 13.31 6.10 2.92
CA PRO A 86 14.53 6.80 2.54
C PRO A 86 14.34 8.14 1.80
N HIS A 87 13.14 8.43 1.31
CA HIS A 87 12.85 9.65 0.54
C HIS A 87 12.37 10.82 1.39
N TYR A 88 12.17 10.63 2.70
CA TYR A 88 11.66 11.67 3.60
C TYR A 88 12.32 11.59 4.99
N GLU A 89 12.81 12.72 5.49
CA GLU A 89 13.49 12.82 6.80
C GLU A 89 12.51 12.88 7.98
N GLY A 90 11.24 13.17 7.72
CA GLY A 90 10.18 13.05 8.72
C GLY A 90 9.77 11.59 8.95
N PRO A 91 8.96 11.31 9.98
CA PRO A 91 8.55 9.94 10.29
C PRO A 91 7.71 9.35 9.16
N VAL A 92 8.13 8.19 8.64
CA VAL A 92 7.33 7.39 7.70
C VAL A 92 6.96 6.09 8.40
N VAL A 93 5.66 5.82 8.56
CA VAL A 93 5.19 4.67 9.33
C VAL A 93 4.20 3.84 8.53
N TYR A 94 4.53 2.57 8.31
CA TYR A 94 3.60 1.56 7.81
C TYR A 94 2.57 1.19 8.87
N VAL A 95 1.30 1.24 8.49
CA VAL A 95 0.17 0.88 9.34
C VAL A 95 -0.57 -0.30 8.68
N PRO A 96 -0.57 -1.50 9.30
CA PRO A 96 -1.12 -2.70 8.66
C PRO A 96 -2.64 -2.69 8.55
N ASP A 97 -3.33 -2.06 9.50
CA ASP A 97 -4.78 -2.06 9.58
C ASP A 97 -5.31 -0.85 10.37
N ALA A 98 -6.62 -0.62 10.29
CA ALA A 98 -7.26 0.53 10.93
C ALA A 98 -7.17 0.49 12.47
N SER A 99 -7.17 -0.70 13.10
CA SER A 99 -7.09 -0.81 14.56
C SER A 99 -5.75 -0.31 15.09
N ARG A 100 -4.66 -0.53 14.34
CA ARG A 100 -3.32 -0.05 14.69
C ARG A 100 -3.14 1.45 14.44
N SER A 101 -3.90 2.03 13.52
CA SER A 101 -3.76 3.45 13.15
C SER A 101 -3.88 4.42 14.33
N VAL A 102 -4.76 4.13 15.29
CA VAL A 102 -4.96 4.96 16.50
C VAL A 102 -3.70 4.95 17.36
N SER A 103 -3.17 3.77 17.67
CA SER A 103 -1.96 3.63 18.50
C SER A 103 -0.74 4.30 17.85
N VAL A 104 -0.65 4.22 16.52
CA VAL A 104 0.42 4.87 15.75
C VAL A 104 0.28 6.39 15.81
N ALA A 105 -0.91 6.92 15.53
CA ALA A 105 -1.17 8.36 15.56
C ALA A 105 -0.94 8.95 16.95
N GLN A 106 -1.46 8.30 18.00
CA GLN A 106 -1.21 8.72 19.39
C GLN A 106 0.28 8.66 19.74
N GLY A 107 0.99 7.61 19.33
CA GLY A 107 2.44 7.50 19.54
C GLY A 107 3.20 8.68 18.91
N LEU A 108 2.85 9.05 17.69
CA LEU A 108 3.46 10.15 16.93
C LEU A 108 3.14 11.54 17.49
N LEU A 109 1.99 11.73 18.14
CA LEU A 109 1.55 13.02 18.70
C LEU A 109 1.77 13.13 20.22
N SER A 110 2.31 12.09 20.86
CA SER A 110 2.57 12.09 22.30
C SER A 110 3.87 12.80 22.68
N GLU A 111 4.04 13.08 23.98
CA GLU A 111 5.33 13.53 24.53
C GLU A 111 6.47 12.52 24.31
N GLN A 112 6.13 11.23 24.08
CA GLN A 112 7.10 10.17 23.79
C GLN A 112 7.32 9.95 22.30
N ALA A 113 6.83 10.83 21.42
CA ALA A 113 6.96 10.70 19.97
C ALA A 113 8.41 10.47 19.51
N ALA A 114 9.38 11.20 20.09
CA ALA A 114 10.78 11.04 19.74
C ALA A 114 11.30 9.60 19.99
N LYS A 115 10.88 8.98 21.10
CA LYS A 115 11.24 7.59 21.42
C LYS A 115 10.56 6.62 20.44
N TYR A 116 9.28 6.81 20.17
CA TYR A 116 8.53 5.97 19.22
C TYR A 116 9.14 6.03 17.82
N ILE A 117 9.46 7.22 17.32
CA ILE A 117 10.11 7.43 16.02
C ILE A 117 11.48 6.74 15.98
N ALA A 118 12.27 6.83 17.04
CA ALA A 118 13.56 6.15 17.12
C ALA A 118 13.41 4.61 17.05
N GLU A 119 12.40 4.04 17.72
CA GLU A 119 12.11 2.60 17.68
C GLU A 119 11.68 2.15 16.26
N VAL A 120 10.82 2.92 15.60
CA VAL A 120 10.41 2.64 14.20
C VAL A 120 11.61 2.70 13.25
N ASN A 121 12.45 3.73 13.37
CA ASN A 121 13.64 3.87 12.53
C ASN A 121 14.62 2.70 12.73
N ALA A 122 14.83 2.27 13.97
CA ALA A 122 15.67 1.12 14.28
C ALA A 122 15.12 -0.21 13.70
N ASP A 123 13.80 -0.42 13.74
CA ASP A 123 13.19 -1.58 13.04
C ASP A 123 13.40 -1.48 11.53
N TYR A 124 13.25 -0.30 10.93
CA TYR A 124 13.41 -0.12 9.49
C TYR A 124 14.85 -0.31 9.03
N ASP A 125 15.83 0.13 9.82
CA ASP A 125 17.25 -0.17 9.57
C ASP A 125 17.51 -1.68 9.60
N LYS A 126 16.98 -2.38 10.61
CA LYS A 126 17.08 -3.84 10.69
C LYS A 126 16.46 -4.51 9.46
N VAL A 127 15.28 -4.07 9.04
CA VAL A 127 14.59 -4.60 7.86
C VAL A 127 15.39 -4.35 6.59
N ARG A 128 15.96 -3.15 6.41
CA ARG A 128 16.84 -2.81 5.28
C ARG A 128 18.07 -3.70 5.24
N HIS A 129 18.76 -3.88 6.37
CA HIS A 129 19.91 -4.77 6.47
C HIS A 129 19.56 -6.23 6.14
N GLN A 130 18.47 -6.74 6.68
CA GLN A 130 18.01 -8.10 6.37
C GLN A 130 17.65 -8.28 4.89
N HIS A 131 17.00 -7.28 4.28
CA HIS A 131 16.65 -7.30 2.87
C HIS A 131 17.90 -7.28 1.98
N ALA A 132 18.89 -6.44 2.31
CA ALA A 132 20.16 -6.37 1.58
C ALA A 132 20.97 -7.67 1.68
N ASN A 133 20.91 -8.36 2.82
CA ASN A 133 21.64 -9.61 3.06
C ASN A 133 20.91 -10.86 2.53
N LYS A 134 19.78 -10.70 1.84
CA LYS A 134 19.01 -11.84 1.32
C LYS A 134 19.82 -12.53 0.21
N LYS A 135 20.07 -13.84 0.36
CA LYS A 135 20.81 -14.64 -0.62
C LYS A 135 20.16 -14.49 -2.00
N GLN A 136 20.94 -14.05 -2.98
CA GLN A 136 20.48 -14.00 -4.34
C GLN A 136 20.25 -15.42 -4.85
N VAL A 137 19.04 -15.68 -5.34
CA VAL A 137 18.72 -16.94 -6.00
C VAL A 137 19.41 -16.93 -7.36
N PRO A 138 20.16 -17.97 -7.74
CA PRO A 138 20.76 -18.05 -9.07
C PRO A 138 19.68 -17.95 -10.15
N LEU A 139 19.69 -16.87 -10.92
CA LEU A 139 18.73 -16.65 -11.99
C LEU A 139 19.20 -17.34 -13.28
N TRP A 140 18.26 -17.94 -14.01
CA TRP A 140 18.56 -18.48 -15.34
C TRP A 140 18.53 -17.37 -16.40
N PRO A 141 19.41 -17.43 -17.41
CA PRO A 141 19.25 -16.62 -18.61
C PRO A 141 17.90 -16.87 -19.27
N LEU A 142 17.32 -15.83 -19.88
CA LEU A 142 16.01 -15.90 -20.54
C LEU A 142 15.92 -17.06 -21.55
N ALA A 143 16.99 -17.31 -22.30
CA ALA A 143 17.06 -18.42 -23.26
C ALA A 143 16.88 -19.79 -22.58
N LYS A 144 17.53 -20.00 -21.44
CA LYS A 144 17.44 -21.24 -20.66
C LYS A 144 16.03 -21.42 -20.07
N ALA A 145 15.44 -20.36 -19.54
CA ALA A 145 14.07 -20.39 -19.02
C ALA A 145 13.04 -20.77 -20.11
N ARG A 146 13.17 -20.19 -21.31
CA ARG A 146 12.30 -20.53 -22.47
C ARG A 146 12.51 -21.96 -22.95
N ALA A 147 13.76 -22.45 -22.93
CA ALA A 147 14.06 -23.84 -23.26
C ALA A 147 13.43 -24.82 -22.26
N ASN A 148 13.34 -24.44 -20.98
CA ASN A 148 12.68 -25.19 -19.92
C ASN A 148 11.16 -24.92 -19.82
N LYS A 149 10.49 -24.63 -20.94
CA LYS A 149 9.03 -24.55 -20.97
C LYS A 149 8.42 -25.91 -20.60
N THR A 150 7.21 -25.91 -20.05
CA THR A 150 6.46 -27.14 -19.77
C THR A 150 6.35 -27.97 -21.07
N PRO A 151 6.78 -29.24 -21.07
CA PRO A 151 6.69 -30.11 -22.25
C PRO A 151 5.24 -30.57 -22.42
N ILE A 152 4.45 -29.78 -23.15
CA ILE A 152 3.07 -30.12 -23.50
C ILE A 152 3.09 -30.94 -24.80
N ASP A 153 2.51 -32.13 -24.78
CA ASP A 153 2.22 -32.91 -25.98
C ASP A 153 0.99 -32.35 -26.68
N TRP A 154 1.22 -31.59 -27.74
CA TRP A 154 0.16 -31.02 -28.56
C TRP A 154 -0.37 -31.98 -29.63
N ALA A 155 0.34 -33.07 -29.94
CA ALA A 155 -0.11 -34.05 -30.93
C ALA A 155 -1.21 -34.95 -30.37
N GLY A 156 -1.13 -35.28 -29.08
CA GLY A 156 -2.15 -36.03 -28.35
C GLY A 156 -3.29 -35.19 -27.76
N TYR A 157 -3.25 -33.87 -27.91
CA TYR A 157 -4.23 -32.95 -27.32
C TYR A 157 -5.00 -32.17 -28.38
N THR A 158 -6.32 -32.33 -28.39
CA THR A 158 -7.24 -31.48 -29.14
C THR A 158 -7.88 -30.47 -28.19
N PRO A 159 -7.51 -29.18 -28.25
CA PRO A 159 -8.15 -28.15 -27.43
C PRO A 159 -9.66 -28.12 -27.69
N PRO A 160 -10.51 -28.04 -26.65
CA PRO A 160 -11.95 -27.97 -26.84
C PRO A 160 -12.30 -26.66 -27.56
N GLN A 161 -13.10 -26.75 -28.62
CA GLN A 161 -13.59 -25.56 -29.32
C GLN A 161 -14.56 -24.80 -28.41
N PRO A 162 -14.36 -23.48 -28.19
CA PRO A 162 -15.30 -22.68 -27.43
C PRO A 162 -16.70 -22.73 -28.06
N LYS A 163 -17.75 -22.87 -27.24
CA LYS A 163 -19.15 -22.84 -27.70
C LYS A 163 -19.55 -21.49 -28.34
N PHE A 164 -18.78 -20.44 -28.07
CA PHE A 164 -19.01 -19.09 -28.58
C PHE A 164 -17.66 -18.36 -28.72
N ILE A 165 -17.49 -17.64 -29.83
CA ILE A 165 -16.33 -16.78 -30.10
C ILE A 165 -16.86 -15.37 -30.32
N GLY A 166 -16.27 -14.40 -29.63
CA GLY A 166 -16.66 -12.99 -29.67
C GLY A 166 -17.05 -12.44 -28.30
N ARG A 167 -17.54 -11.20 -28.28
CA ARG A 167 -17.96 -10.51 -27.05
C ARG A 167 -19.43 -10.83 -26.74
N ARG A 168 -19.71 -11.34 -25.54
CA ARG A 168 -21.06 -11.46 -24.99
C ARG A 168 -21.23 -10.49 -23.82
N VAL A 169 -22.22 -9.63 -23.90
CA VAL A 169 -22.54 -8.67 -22.82
C VAL A 169 -23.73 -9.20 -22.05
N PHE A 170 -23.55 -9.41 -20.74
CA PHE A 170 -24.64 -9.69 -19.82
C PHE A 170 -25.15 -8.37 -19.27
N LYS A 171 -26.45 -8.08 -19.43
CA LYS A 171 -27.10 -6.89 -18.88
C LYS A 171 -28.17 -7.36 -17.90
N ASN A 172 -28.34 -6.63 -16.81
CA ASN A 172 -29.40 -6.86 -15.81
C ASN A 172 -29.44 -8.30 -15.28
N PHE A 173 -28.27 -8.85 -14.93
CA PHE A 173 -28.19 -10.18 -14.33
C PHE A 173 -28.88 -10.19 -12.97
N ASP A 174 -29.59 -11.27 -12.63
CA ASP A 174 -30.35 -11.34 -11.38
C ASP A 174 -29.42 -11.36 -10.16
N LEU A 175 -29.61 -10.42 -9.24
CA LEU A 175 -28.85 -10.34 -7.99
C LEU A 175 -29.15 -11.53 -7.08
N GLY A 176 -30.36 -12.09 -7.13
CA GLY A 176 -30.73 -13.30 -6.38
C GLY A 176 -29.93 -14.53 -6.83
N GLU A 177 -29.57 -14.58 -8.11
CA GLU A 177 -28.67 -15.59 -8.64
C GLU A 177 -27.22 -15.34 -8.19
N LEU A 178 -26.71 -14.11 -8.35
CA LEU A 178 -25.35 -13.75 -7.92
C LEU A 178 -25.11 -13.98 -6.43
N ALA A 179 -26.10 -13.71 -5.59
CA ALA A 179 -26.01 -13.89 -4.14
C ALA A 179 -25.62 -15.32 -3.72
N ARG A 180 -25.99 -16.33 -4.52
CA ARG A 180 -25.65 -17.73 -4.28
C ARG A 180 -24.17 -18.07 -4.51
N TYR A 181 -23.46 -17.18 -5.20
CA TYR A 181 -22.04 -17.33 -5.55
C TYR A 181 -21.15 -16.33 -4.81
N ILE A 182 -21.68 -15.59 -3.83
CA ILE A 182 -20.86 -14.73 -2.98
C ILE A 182 -19.96 -15.61 -2.10
N ASP A 183 -18.65 -15.41 -2.23
CA ASP A 183 -17.70 -15.86 -1.21
C ASP A 183 -17.74 -14.86 -0.04
N TRP A 184 -18.31 -15.30 1.08
CA TRP A 184 -18.42 -14.49 2.30
C TRP A 184 -17.11 -14.42 3.10
N GLY A 185 -16.10 -15.23 2.78
CA GLY A 185 -14.81 -15.21 3.47
C GLY A 185 -14.13 -13.84 3.45
N PRO A 186 -13.88 -13.24 2.27
CA PRO A 186 -13.33 -11.90 2.15
C PRO A 186 -14.21 -10.80 2.78
N PHE A 187 -15.54 -10.99 2.78
CA PHE A 187 -16.47 -10.06 3.43
C PHE A 187 -16.22 -9.99 4.94
N PHE A 188 -16.12 -11.14 5.61
CA PHE A 188 -15.84 -11.19 7.05
C PHE A 188 -14.40 -10.83 7.41
N GLN A 189 -13.43 -10.95 6.49
CA GLN A 189 -12.08 -10.42 6.72
C GLN A 189 -12.02 -8.89 6.66
N THR A 190 -12.98 -8.26 5.99
CA THR A 190 -13.03 -6.80 5.82
C THR A 190 -13.61 -6.09 7.05
N TRP A 191 -14.46 -6.79 7.82
CA TRP A 191 -15.17 -6.29 9.00
C TRP A 191 -14.55 -6.79 10.31
#